data_AF-A0A2V6F965-F1
#
_entry.id   AF-A0A2V6F965-F1
#
_cell.length_a   1.000
_cell.length_b   1.000
_cell.length_c   1.000
_cell.angle_alpha   90.00
_cell.angle_beta   90.00
_cell.angle_gamma   90.00
#
_symmetry.space_group_name_H-M   'P 1'
#
loop_
_entity.id
_entity.type
_entity.pdbx_description
1 polymer ?
#
loop_
_entity_poly.entity_id
_entity_poly.type
_entity_poly.pdbx_seq_one_letter_code
_entity_poly.pdbx_strand_id
1 'polypeptide(L)'
;MVGFKPPLTKPKQDLARQLWRASGTAFDLNRIGVEMPEQMSALFVMDGEEIAEITRDVAPLTDFYPKRLNEVHPDLDAAYRFAYGYMESSAALRRFHSSCLIRKIWPAEWKRSLDLYFMLREIRFRSELSGSNWLAELDFYLQRTKLRVPVLDICDSNEFRLALAQDFAGRSQAVPAEVSSDFVAEAVAERDFDRAIQLLEAERERGFQSDKHFFLLTYLYCLKGSVEKAEALAAAKALPRERDSFVDWLWGKLQAEYGFRPPG
;
A
#
# COMPACT_ATOMS: atom_id res chain seq x y z
N MET A 1 -23.22 3.15 -4.42
CA MET A 1 -23.33 4.10 -5.55
C MET A 1 -23.65 5.48 -4.98
N VAL A 2 -22.91 6.52 -5.36
CA VAL A 2 -23.17 7.90 -4.89
C VAL A 2 -23.80 8.68 -6.06
N GLY A 3 -25.02 9.18 -5.86
CA GLY A 3 -25.69 10.03 -6.82
C GLY A 3 -25.33 11.50 -6.61
N PHE A 4 -25.31 12.29 -7.70
CA PHE A 4 -25.08 13.72 -7.63
C PHE A 4 -26.34 14.49 -8.01
N LYS A 5 -26.69 15.52 -7.24
CA LYS A 5 -27.79 16.44 -7.60
C LYS A 5 -27.22 17.59 -8.45
N PRO A 6 -27.79 17.86 -9.64
CA PRO A 6 -27.43 19.04 -10.42
C PRO A 6 -27.73 20.36 -9.68
N PRO A 7 -27.03 21.47 -9.98
CA PRO A 7 -25.95 21.57 -10.95
C PRO A 7 -24.62 21.01 -10.40
N LEU A 8 -23.91 20.26 -11.25
CA LEU A 8 -22.56 19.79 -10.93
C LEU A 8 -21.59 20.96 -10.99
N THR A 9 -20.86 21.20 -9.91
CA THR A 9 -19.85 22.25 -9.82
C THR A 9 -18.52 21.66 -9.36
N LYS A 10 -17.42 22.22 -9.87
CA LYS A 10 -16.08 21.85 -9.38
C LYS A 10 -15.91 22.38 -7.96
N PRO A 11 -15.43 21.57 -7.01
CA PRO A 11 -15.25 22.03 -5.64
C PRO A 11 -14.18 23.12 -5.59
N LYS A 12 -14.34 24.05 -4.65
CA LYS A 12 -13.30 25.03 -4.32
C LYS A 12 -12.10 24.27 -3.77
N GLN A 13 -10.96 24.41 -4.43
CA GLN A 13 -9.80 23.57 -4.19
C GLN A 13 -9.23 23.75 -2.77
N ASP A 14 -9.19 24.99 -2.28
CA ASP A 14 -8.72 25.28 -0.93
C ASP A 14 -9.61 24.65 0.13
N LEU A 15 -10.93 24.66 -0.08
CA LEU A 15 -11.88 24.00 0.82
C LEU A 15 -11.71 22.48 0.81
N ALA A 16 -11.45 21.89 -0.37
CA ALA A 16 -11.21 20.46 -0.45
C ALA A 16 -9.89 20.05 0.23
N ARG A 17 -8.82 20.85 0.06
CA ARG A 17 -7.53 20.62 0.75
C ARG A 17 -7.65 20.78 2.27
N GLN A 18 -8.61 21.55 2.78
CA GLN A 18 -8.84 21.66 4.23
C GLN A 18 -9.22 20.33 4.88
N LEU A 19 -9.82 19.39 4.14
CA LEU A 19 -10.15 18.06 4.68
C LEU A 19 -8.89 17.30 5.15
N TRP A 20 -7.76 17.46 4.46
CA TRP A 20 -6.47 16.87 4.84
C TRP A 20 -5.65 17.73 5.81
N ARG A 21 -6.12 18.93 6.16
CA ARG A 21 -5.47 19.82 7.15
C ARG A 21 -6.20 19.83 8.49
N ALA A 22 -7.50 19.61 8.50
CA ALA A 22 -8.30 19.54 9.72
C ALA A 22 -7.98 18.25 10.48
N SER A 23 -7.51 18.35 11.71
CA SER A 23 -6.95 17.23 12.47
C SER A 23 -7.87 16.01 12.56
N GLY A 24 -9.18 16.21 12.80
CA GLY A 24 -10.15 15.11 12.86
C GLY A 24 -10.34 14.42 11.50
N THR A 25 -10.60 15.18 10.44
CA THR A 25 -10.84 14.60 9.11
C THR A 25 -9.58 14.00 8.50
N ALA A 26 -8.42 14.63 8.70
CA ALA A 26 -7.14 14.10 8.25
C ALA A 26 -6.83 12.77 8.94
N PHE A 27 -7.12 12.66 10.24
CA PHE A 27 -6.97 11.39 10.97
C PHE A 27 -7.84 10.29 10.38
N ASP A 28 -9.14 10.55 10.14
CA ASP A 28 -10.06 9.56 9.56
C ASP A 28 -9.66 9.16 8.12
N LEU A 29 -9.23 10.13 7.31
CA LEU A 29 -8.77 9.89 5.94
C LEU A 29 -7.48 9.06 5.91
N ASN A 30 -6.51 9.36 6.77
CA ASN A 30 -5.30 8.56 6.92
C ASN A 30 -5.62 7.14 7.37
N ARG A 31 -6.56 6.97 8.30
CA ARG A 31 -6.99 5.65 8.79
C ARG A 31 -7.57 4.76 7.69
N ILE A 32 -8.13 5.32 6.62
CA ILE A 32 -8.61 4.58 5.45
C ILE A 32 -7.62 4.59 4.27
N GLY A 33 -6.37 5.03 4.49
CA GLY A 33 -5.30 5.02 3.49
C GLY A 33 -5.35 6.14 2.45
N VAL A 34 -6.10 7.22 2.71
CA VAL A 34 -6.21 8.40 1.84
C VAL A 34 -5.48 9.58 2.48
N GLU A 35 -4.16 9.59 2.35
CA GLU A 35 -3.26 10.55 3.01
C GLU A 35 -3.18 11.89 2.29
N MET A 36 -3.56 11.95 1.01
CA MET A 36 -3.54 13.19 0.25
C MET A 36 -4.66 13.28 -0.79
N PRO A 37 -5.09 14.51 -1.16
CA PRO A 37 -6.21 14.74 -2.07
C PRO A 37 -6.09 14.00 -3.41
N GLU A 38 -4.88 13.90 -3.95
CA GLU A 38 -4.61 13.30 -5.25
C GLU A 38 -4.96 11.80 -5.31
N GLN A 39 -4.90 11.09 -4.17
CA GLN A 39 -5.31 9.69 -4.09
C GLN A 39 -6.80 9.49 -4.39
N MET A 40 -7.63 10.52 -4.18
CA MET A 40 -9.07 10.42 -4.43
C MET A 40 -9.37 10.13 -5.91
N SER A 41 -8.51 10.54 -6.84
CA SER A 41 -8.68 10.22 -8.27
C SER A 41 -8.55 8.73 -8.54
N ALA A 42 -7.61 8.07 -7.86
CA ALA A 42 -7.40 6.63 -8.02
C ALA A 42 -8.58 5.80 -7.49
N LEU A 43 -9.42 6.36 -6.61
CA LEU A 43 -10.64 5.70 -6.13
C LEU A 43 -11.75 5.62 -7.20
N PHE A 44 -11.61 6.32 -8.33
CA PHE A 44 -12.56 6.24 -9.42
C PHE A 44 -12.52 4.85 -10.10
N VAL A 45 -13.66 4.16 -10.07
CA VAL A 45 -13.83 2.86 -10.74
C VAL A 45 -14.55 3.04 -12.07
N MET A 46 -15.69 3.73 -12.10
CA MET A 46 -16.52 3.89 -13.29
C MET A 46 -17.53 5.03 -13.08
N ASP A 47 -18.06 5.59 -14.17
CA ASP A 47 -19.17 6.55 -14.13
C ASP A 47 -20.48 5.90 -14.60
N GLY A 48 -21.55 6.70 -14.69
CA GLY A 48 -22.88 6.18 -15.04
C GLY A 48 -22.98 5.63 -16.47
N GLU A 49 -22.17 6.12 -17.41
CA GLU A 49 -22.17 5.62 -18.79
C GLU A 49 -21.57 4.22 -18.82
N GLU A 50 -20.43 4.02 -18.15
CA GLU A 50 -19.79 2.72 -18.01
C GLU A 50 -20.67 1.72 -17.24
N ILE A 51 -21.34 2.14 -16.17
CA ILE A 51 -22.30 1.29 -15.45
C ILE A 51 -23.41 0.82 -16.40
N ALA A 52 -24.00 1.73 -17.17
CA ALA A 52 -25.07 1.38 -18.11
C ALA A 52 -24.59 0.40 -19.20
N GLU A 53 -23.34 0.53 -19.66
CA GLU A 53 -22.71 -0.39 -20.61
C GLU A 53 -22.62 -1.81 -20.04
N ILE A 54 -22.02 -1.94 -18.85
CA ILE A 54 -21.69 -3.26 -18.27
C ILE A 54 -22.93 -4.00 -17.77
N THR A 55 -24.02 -3.27 -17.50
CA THR A 55 -25.30 -3.85 -17.07
C THR A 55 -26.35 -3.92 -18.18
N ARG A 56 -26.04 -3.54 -19.43
CA ARG A 56 -27.03 -3.41 -20.52
C ARG A 56 -27.91 -4.65 -20.66
N ASP A 57 -27.26 -5.82 -20.65
CA ASP A 57 -27.91 -7.12 -20.88
C ASP A 57 -28.07 -7.93 -19.59
N VAL A 58 -27.91 -7.28 -18.43
CA VAL A 58 -28.02 -7.92 -17.12
C VAL A 58 -29.37 -7.58 -16.51
N ALA A 59 -30.16 -8.62 -16.21
CA ALA A 59 -31.42 -8.43 -15.49
C ALA A 59 -31.16 -7.77 -14.11
N PRO A 60 -31.97 -6.79 -13.70
CA PRO A 60 -31.84 -6.19 -12.37
C PRO A 60 -31.86 -7.27 -11.29
N LEU A 61 -30.99 -7.12 -10.28
CA LEU A 61 -30.96 -8.02 -9.15
C LEU A 61 -32.32 -7.98 -8.42
N THR A 62 -33.02 -9.11 -8.40
CA THR A 62 -34.27 -9.28 -7.66
C THR A 62 -33.96 -9.80 -6.26
N ASP A 63 -33.70 -8.89 -5.32
CA ASP A 63 -33.47 -9.22 -3.90
C ASP A 63 -34.81 -9.52 -3.18
N PHE A 64 -35.54 -10.52 -3.66
CA PHE A 64 -36.83 -10.93 -3.08
C PHE A 64 -36.75 -12.23 -2.27
N TYR A 65 -35.54 -12.75 -2.02
CA TYR A 65 -35.35 -14.01 -1.30
C TYR A 65 -34.20 -13.97 -0.29
N PRO A 66 -34.31 -13.16 0.78
CA PRO A 66 -33.33 -13.18 1.87
C PRO A 66 -33.16 -14.60 2.42
N LYS A 67 -31.90 -15.04 2.62
CA LYS A 67 -31.46 -16.38 3.07
C LYS A 67 -31.41 -17.50 2.02
N ARG A 68 -31.59 -17.22 0.72
CA ARG A 68 -31.18 -18.17 -0.35
C ARG A 68 -29.70 -17.96 -0.71
N LEU A 69 -28.82 -18.26 0.23
CA LEU A 69 -27.42 -18.48 -0.10
C LEU A 69 -27.35 -19.87 -0.73
N ASN A 70 -27.29 -19.94 -2.06
CA ASN A 70 -26.95 -21.20 -2.72
C ASN A 70 -25.47 -21.51 -2.43
N GLU A 71 -25.10 -22.79 -2.36
CA GLU A 71 -23.70 -23.25 -2.22
C GLU A 71 -22.81 -22.92 -3.43
N VAL A 72 -23.33 -22.14 -4.39
CA VAL A 72 -22.58 -21.65 -5.54
C VAL A 72 -21.55 -20.66 -5.03
N HIS A 73 -20.32 -21.12 -4.98
CA HIS A 73 -19.18 -20.26 -4.70
C HIS A 73 -18.95 -19.35 -5.91
N PRO A 74 -18.65 -18.06 -5.69
CA PRO A 74 -18.30 -17.18 -6.79
C PRO A 74 -17.05 -17.70 -7.50
N ASP A 75 -17.06 -17.67 -8.84
CA ASP A 75 -15.85 -17.89 -9.63
C ASP A 75 -14.91 -16.69 -9.40
N LEU A 76 -13.95 -16.87 -8.49
CA LEU A 76 -13.00 -15.83 -8.12
C LEU A 76 -12.10 -15.43 -9.29
N ASP A 77 -11.77 -16.35 -10.19
CA ASP A 77 -10.96 -16.07 -11.37
C ASP A 77 -11.73 -15.20 -12.37
N ALA A 78 -13.01 -15.50 -12.59
CA ALA A 78 -13.87 -14.66 -13.42
C ALA A 78 -14.06 -13.27 -12.81
N ALA A 79 -14.31 -13.19 -11.50
CA ALA A 79 -14.42 -11.92 -10.77
C ALA A 79 -13.12 -11.11 -10.85
N TYR A 80 -11.96 -11.77 -10.70
CA TYR A 80 -10.65 -11.15 -10.85
C TYR A 80 -10.41 -10.61 -12.25
N ARG A 81 -10.62 -11.44 -13.30
CA ARG A 81 -10.44 -11.01 -14.69
C ARG A 81 -11.30 -9.81 -15.04
N PHE A 82 -12.55 -9.82 -14.56
CA PHE A 82 -13.45 -8.69 -14.73
C PHE A 82 -12.94 -7.45 -13.98
N ALA A 83 -12.66 -7.57 -12.68
CA ALA A 83 -12.22 -6.45 -11.84
C ALA A 83 -10.86 -5.87 -12.27
N TYR A 84 -9.95 -6.70 -12.78
CA TYR A 84 -8.63 -6.29 -13.23
C TYR A 84 -8.71 -5.26 -14.37
N GLY A 85 -9.64 -5.40 -15.32
CA GLY A 85 -9.88 -4.37 -16.35
C GLY A 85 -10.26 -3.01 -15.76
N TYR A 86 -10.81 -2.99 -14.54
CA TYR A 86 -11.13 -1.75 -13.83
C TYR A 86 -10.00 -1.22 -12.96
N MET A 87 -9.06 -2.08 -12.57
CA MET A 87 -7.98 -1.81 -11.63
C MET A 87 -6.62 -1.57 -12.30
N GLU A 88 -6.42 -2.07 -13.53
CA GLU A 88 -5.23 -1.81 -14.34
C GLU A 88 -5.03 -0.29 -14.49
N SER A 89 -3.85 0.20 -14.11
CA SER A 89 -3.55 1.63 -13.98
C SER A 89 -3.82 2.42 -15.26
N SER A 90 -3.36 1.88 -16.40
CA SER A 90 -3.49 2.54 -17.70
C SER A 90 -4.95 2.63 -18.16
N ALA A 91 -5.72 1.54 -18.09
CA ALA A 91 -7.15 1.55 -18.41
C ALA A 91 -7.95 2.42 -17.45
N ALA A 92 -7.66 2.35 -16.15
CA ALA A 92 -8.32 3.16 -15.13
C ALA A 92 -8.08 4.65 -15.31
N LEU A 93 -6.84 5.03 -15.60
CA LEU A 93 -6.50 6.42 -15.90
C LEU A 93 -7.19 6.92 -17.17
N ARG A 94 -7.23 6.11 -18.24
CA ARG A 94 -7.96 6.45 -19.48
C ARG A 94 -9.44 6.69 -19.20
N ARG A 95 -10.11 5.80 -18.47
CA ARG A 95 -11.52 5.95 -18.08
C ARG A 95 -11.76 7.17 -17.21
N PHE A 96 -10.87 7.45 -16.26
CA PHE A 96 -10.95 8.66 -15.45
C PHE A 96 -10.91 9.93 -16.32
N HIS A 97 -10.00 9.98 -17.30
CA HIS A 97 -9.88 11.11 -18.21
C HIS A 97 -11.04 11.25 -19.20
N SER A 98 -11.58 10.13 -19.70
CA SER A 98 -12.70 10.14 -20.64
C SER A 98 -14.04 10.40 -19.96
N SER A 99 -14.17 10.19 -18.65
CA SER A 99 -15.44 10.34 -17.93
C SER A 99 -16.05 11.74 -18.06
N CYS A 100 -17.32 11.79 -18.49
CA CYS A 100 -18.12 13.01 -18.55
C CYS A 100 -18.37 13.58 -17.15
N LEU A 101 -18.55 12.72 -16.15
CA LEU A 101 -18.73 13.10 -14.75
C LEU A 101 -17.47 13.78 -14.21
N ILE A 102 -16.32 13.12 -14.32
CA ILE A 102 -15.04 13.63 -13.80
C ILE A 102 -14.69 14.99 -14.43
N ARG A 103 -14.93 15.19 -15.74
CA ARG A 103 -14.72 16.49 -16.38
C ARG A 103 -15.52 17.63 -15.75
N LYS A 104 -16.71 17.35 -15.21
CA LYS A 104 -17.60 18.33 -14.56
C LYS A 104 -17.25 18.57 -13.09
N ILE A 105 -16.85 17.53 -12.35
CA ILE A 105 -16.71 17.62 -10.89
C ILE A 105 -15.25 17.71 -10.41
N TRP A 106 -14.27 17.31 -11.21
CA TRP A 106 -12.90 17.18 -10.73
C TRP A 106 -12.05 18.45 -10.91
N PRO A 107 -11.26 18.87 -9.90
CA PRO A 107 -10.29 19.96 -10.03
C PRO A 107 -9.20 19.65 -11.06
N ALA A 108 -8.76 20.67 -11.80
CA ALA A 108 -7.72 20.50 -12.82
C ALA A 108 -6.31 20.32 -12.23
N GLU A 109 -6.03 20.90 -11.06
CA GLU A 109 -4.70 20.87 -10.42
C GLU A 109 -4.31 19.47 -9.93
N TRP A 110 -5.29 18.66 -9.51
CA TRP A 110 -5.07 17.29 -9.02
C TRP A 110 -4.77 16.30 -10.15
N LYS A 111 -4.67 16.77 -11.40
CA LYS A 111 -4.27 15.94 -12.54
C LYS A 111 -2.76 15.70 -12.60
N ARG A 112 -1.96 16.46 -11.85
CA ARG A 112 -0.52 16.22 -11.75
C ARG A 112 -0.29 14.96 -10.90
N SER A 113 0.54 14.06 -11.39
CA SER A 113 0.93 12.81 -10.68
C SER A 113 -0.18 11.75 -10.56
N LEU A 114 -1.21 11.78 -11.41
CA LEU A 114 -2.27 10.76 -11.40
C LEU A 114 -1.71 9.35 -11.67
N ASP A 115 -0.77 9.22 -12.62
CA ASP A 115 -0.18 7.94 -13.00
C ASP A 115 0.33 7.16 -11.78
N LEU A 116 0.98 7.87 -10.84
CA LEU A 116 1.49 7.29 -9.61
C LEU A 116 0.38 6.69 -8.75
N TYR A 117 -0.73 7.40 -8.54
CA TYR A 117 -1.80 6.90 -7.66
C TYR A 117 -2.65 5.80 -8.28
N PHE A 118 -2.84 5.82 -9.61
CA PHE A 118 -3.45 4.69 -10.31
C PHE A 118 -2.55 3.45 -10.30
N MET A 119 -1.23 3.64 -10.44
CA MET A 119 -0.24 2.55 -10.28
C MET A 119 -0.24 1.99 -8.85
N LEU A 120 -0.27 2.84 -7.83
CA LEU A 120 -0.38 2.43 -6.43
C LEU A 120 -1.61 1.56 -6.19
N ARG A 121 -2.77 1.95 -6.73
CA ARG A 121 -4.00 1.16 -6.63
C ARG A 121 -3.87 -0.20 -7.32
N GLU A 122 -3.28 -0.25 -8.51
CA GLU A 122 -3.06 -1.51 -9.23
C GLU A 122 -2.14 -2.44 -8.46
N ILE A 123 -1.02 -1.93 -7.94
CA ILE A 123 -0.06 -2.70 -7.11
C ILE A 123 -0.80 -3.34 -5.94
N ARG A 124 -1.54 -2.54 -5.15
CA ARG A 124 -2.30 -3.06 -4.00
C ARG A 124 -3.34 -4.09 -4.39
N PHE A 125 -4.09 -3.85 -5.47
CA PHE A 125 -5.09 -4.80 -5.96
C PHE A 125 -4.48 -6.16 -6.32
N ARG A 126 -3.31 -6.14 -6.99
CA ARG A 126 -2.59 -7.37 -7.35
C ARG A 126 -1.98 -8.06 -6.13
N SER A 127 -1.40 -7.30 -5.20
CA SER A 127 -0.84 -7.83 -3.96
C SER A 127 -1.87 -8.63 -3.17
N GLU A 128 -3.08 -8.09 -3.01
CA GLU A 128 -4.15 -8.73 -2.24
C GLU A 128 -4.62 -10.05 -2.88
N LEU A 129 -4.59 -10.15 -4.21
CA LEU A 129 -5.24 -11.25 -4.94
C LEU A 129 -4.28 -12.36 -5.36
N SER A 130 -3.05 -12.01 -5.74
CA SER A 130 -2.06 -12.98 -6.21
C SER A 130 -0.81 -13.07 -5.32
N GLY A 131 -0.77 -12.29 -4.25
CA GLY A 131 0.47 -12.03 -3.51
C GLY A 131 1.42 -11.14 -4.33
N SER A 132 2.46 -10.67 -3.65
CA SER A 132 3.51 -9.86 -4.27
C SER A 132 4.85 -10.01 -3.56
N ASN A 133 5.89 -9.49 -4.20
CA ASN A 133 7.15 -9.24 -3.53
C ASN A 133 6.98 -7.99 -2.65
N TRP A 134 6.68 -8.20 -1.36
CA TRP A 134 6.40 -7.12 -0.41
C TRP A 134 7.55 -6.11 -0.30
N LEU A 135 8.82 -6.52 -0.49
CA LEU A 135 9.97 -5.63 -0.39
C LEU A 135 10.14 -4.80 -1.67
N ALA A 136 9.73 -5.32 -2.83
CA ALA A 136 9.62 -4.55 -4.06
C ALA A 136 8.58 -3.44 -3.95
N GLU A 137 7.44 -3.74 -3.34
CA GLU A 137 6.43 -2.72 -3.07
C GLU A 137 6.89 -1.72 -2.01
N LEU A 138 7.57 -2.18 -0.95
CA LEU A 138 8.15 -1.30 0.06
C LEU A 138 9.13 -0.31 -0.55
N ASP A 139 10.07 -0.81 -1.37
CA ASP A 139 11.02 0.03 -2.10
C ASP A 139 10.29 1.07 -2.96
N PHE A 140 9.26 0.66 -3.69
CA PHE A 140 8.45 1.58 -4.48
C PHE A 140 7.83 2.68 -3.59
N TYR A 141 7.20 2.33 -2.47
CA TYR A 141 6.58 3.32 -1.58
C TYR A 141 7.61 4.26 -0.94
N LEU A 142 8.76 3.73 -0.50
CA LEU A 142 9.83 4.52 0.12
C LEU A 142 10.48 5.49 -0.87
N GLN A 143 10.75 5.04 -2.09
CA GLN A 143 11.50 5.79 -3.11
C GLN A 143 10.63 6.73 -3.95
N ARG A 144 9.37 6.33 -4.22
CA ARG A 144 8.51 7.05 -5.20
C ARG A 144 7.39 7.84 -4.55
N THR A 145 7.15 7.65 -3.26
CA THR A 145 6.03 8.31 -2.57
C THR A 145 6.48 8.91 -1.24
N LYS A 146 5.58 9.70 -0.63
CA LYS A 146 5.68 10.13 0.78
C LYS A 146 4.60 9.49 1.65
N LEU A 147 3.89 8.50 1.10
CA LEU A 147 2.82 7.81 1.80
C LEU A 147 3.42 6.99 2.95
N ARG A 148 2.66 6.93 4.04
CA ARG A 148 2.97 6.21 5.27
C ARG A 148 2.12 4.96 5.39
N VAL A 149 0.82 5.04 5.08
CA VAL A 149 -0.12 3.95 5.32
C VAL A 149 0.24 2.70 4.51
N PRO A 150 0.57 2.77 3.20
CA PRO A 150 1.04 1.60 2.46
C PRO A 150 2.34 1.01 3.00
N VAL A 151 3.20 1.82 3.62
CA VAL A 151 4.44 1.34 4.26
C VAL A 151 4.12 0.60 5.55
N LEU A 152 3.22 1.15 6.38
CA LEU A 152 2.74 0.49 7.60
C LEU A 152 2.06 -0.84 7.28
N ASP A 153 1.18 -0.86 6.28
CA ASP A 153 0.45 -2.06 5.86
C ASP A 153 1.42 -3.16 5.40
N ILE A 154 2.44 -2.80 4.60
CA ILE A 154 3.48 -3.75 4.20
C ILE A 154 4.29 -4.25 5.38
N CYS A 155 4.51 -3.44 6.42
CA CYS A 155 5.20 -3.86 7.63
C CYS A 155 4.29 -4.57 8.64
N ASP A 156 3.12 -5.09 8.21
CA ASP A 156 2.12 -5.79 9.03
C ASP A 156 1.58 -4.96 10.21
N SER A 157 1.58 -3.63 10.03
CA SER A 157 1.11 -2.65 11.01
C SER A 157 0.02 -1.76 10.42
N ASN A 158 -0.47 -0.81 11.22
CA ASN A 158 -1.36 0.28 10.80
C ASN A 158 -1.46 1.32 11.92
N GLU A 159 -2.07 2.48 11.62
CA GLU A 159 -2.25 3.58 12.59
C GLU A 159 -2.95 3.16 13.89
N PHE A 160 -3.87 2.18 13.84
CA PHE A 160 -4.54 1.69 15.05
C PHE A 160 -3.61 0.84 15.92
N ARG A 161 -2.84 -0.07 15.32
CA ARG A 161 -1.83 -0.87 16.03
C ARG A 161 -0.74 0.02 16.62
N LEU A 162 -0.28 1.03 15.88
CA LEU A 162 0.67 2.02 16.37
C LEU A 162 0.14 2.76 17.60
N ALA A 163 -1.10 3.25 17.56
CA ALA A 163 -1.70 3.95 18.69
C ALA A 163 -1.76 3.07 19.96
N LEU A 164 -2.06 1.77 19.80
CA LEU A 164 -2.04 0.81 20.90
C LEU A 164 -0.62 0.54 21.40
N ALA A 165 0.35 0.37 20.49
CA ALA A 165 1.75 0.15 20.84
C ALA A 165 2.33 1.35 21.62
N GLN A 166 2.02 2.57 21.19
CA GLN A 166 2.41 3.82 21.85
C GLN A 166 1.77 3.98 23.22
N ASP A 167 0.45 3.75 23.36
CA ASP A 167 -0.25 3.79 24.66
C ASP A 167 0.33 2.75 25.63
N PHE A 168 0.61 1.55 25.15
CA PHE A 168 1.20 0.49 25.96
C PHE A 168 2.64 0.81 26.40
N ALA A 169 3.46 1.33 25.48
CA ALA A 169 4.82 1.78 25.78
C ALA A 169 4.84 2.97 26.75
N GLY A 170 3.86 3.88 26.67
CA GLY A 170 3.74 5.01 27.61
C GLY A 170 3.37 4.58 29.04
N ARG A 171 2.71 3.42 29.19
CA ARG A 171 2.36 2.83 30.50
C ARG A 171 3.42 1.88 31.05
N SER A 172 4.32 1.40 30.18
CA SER A 172 5.36 0.42 30.51
C SER A 172 6.72 1.11 30.64
N GLN A 173 7.60 0.58 31.49
CA GLN A 173 8.94 1.17 31.68
C GLN A 173 9.94 0.77 30.57
N ALA A 174 9.56 -0.20 29.73
CA ALA A 174 10.32 -0.68 28.57
C ALA A 174 9.37 -1.01 27.42
N VAL A 175 9.86 -0.95 26.17
CA VAL A 175 9.14 -1.36 24.96
C VAL A 175 9.13 -2.89 24.87
N PRO A 176 7.97 -3.55 25.00
CA PRO A 176 7.93 -5.01 24.96
C PRO A 176 8.15 -5.54 23.55
N ALA A 177 8.61 -6.79 23.45
CA ALA A 177 8.95 -7.39 22.16
C ALA A 177 7.74 -7.45 21.23
N GLU A 178 6.55 -7.63 21.80
CA GLU A 178 5.26 -7.77 21.12
C GLU A 178 4.86 -6.52 20.31
N VAL A 179 5.37 -5.34 20.68
CA VAL A 179 5.08 -4.06 19.99
C VAL A 179 6.30 -3.51 19.23
N SER A 180 7.44 -4.21 19.29
CA SER A 180 8.69 -3.77 18.64
C SER A 180 8.52 -3.69 17.11
N SER A 181 7.79 -4.63 16.51
CA SER A 181 7.50 -4.63 15.06
C SER A 181 6.70 -3.39 14.63
N ASP A 182 5.75 -2.96 15.46
CA ASP A 182 4.97 -1.75 15.19
C ASP A 182 5.87 -0.49 15.24
N PHE A 183 6.84 -0.41 16.15
CA PHE A 183 7.82 0.68 16.16
C PHE A 183 8.81 0.63 14.98
N VAL A 184 9.19 -0.56 14.51
CA VAL A 184 9.96 -0.69 13.26
C VAL A 184 9.14 -0.18 12.08
N ALA A 185 7.87 -0.58 11.97
CA ALA A 185 6.97 -0.11 10.93
C ALA A 185 6.81 1.42 10.95
N GLU A 186 6.63 2.01 12.14
CA GLU A 186 6.58 3.46 12.35
C GLU A 186 7.85 4.15 11.81
N ALA A 187 9.03 3.68 12.23
CA ALA A 187 10.30 4.27 11.83
C ALA A 187 10.51 4.19 10.30
N VAL A 188 10.14 3.07 9.68
CA VAL A 188 10.22 2.90 8.22
C VAL A 188 9.22 3.80 7.49
N ALA A 189 7.98 3.92 7.97
CA ALA A 189 6.97 4.83 7.42
C ALA A 189 7.38 6.31 7.55
N GLU A 190 8.09 6.66 8.62
CA GLU A 190 8.72 7.97 8.86
C GLU A 190 9.95 8.21 7.99
N ARG A 191 10.50 7.17 7.37
CA ARG A 191 11.81 7.18 6.69
C ARG A 191 12.93 7.55 7.66
N ASP A 192 12.73 7.31 8.96
CA ASP A 192 13.78 7.32 9.97
C ASP A 192 14.48 5.98 9.96
N PHE A 193 15.28 5.77 8.91
CA PHE A 193 15.98 4.50 8.69
C PHE A 193 17.04 4.24 9.76
N ASP A 194 17.59 5.28 10.38
CA ASP A 194 18.56 5.12 11.47
C ASP A 194 17.88 4.54 12.72
N ARG A 195 16.69 5.04 13.08
CA ARG A 195 15.86 4.45 14.15
C ARG A 195 15.40 3.04 13.80
N ALA A 196 14.96 2.79 12.55
CA ALA A 196 14.55 1.46 12.12
C ALA A 196 15.69 0.43 12.22
N ILE A 197 16.90 0.81 11.76
CA ILE A 197 18.10 -0.03 11.87
C ILE A 197 18.44 -0.29 13.35
N GLN A 198 18.38 0.72 14.22
CA GLN A 198 18.65 0.55 15.64
C GLN A 198 17.70 -0.47 16.29
N LEU A 199 16.40 -0.39 16.00
CA LEU A 199 15.39 -1.31 16.53
C LEU A 199 15.61 -2.74 16.02
N LEU A 200 15.89 -2.90 14.73
CA LEU A 200 16.16 -4.20 14.10
C LEU A 200 17.47 -4.84 14.58
N GLU A 201 18.51 -4.04 14.85
CA GLU A 201 19.76 -4.53 15.43
C GLU A 201 19.57 -5.02 16.87
N ALA A 202 18.79 -4.30 17.68
CA ALA A 202 18.44 -4.73 19.03
C ALA A 202 17.60 -6.02 19.04
N GLU A 203 16.75 -6.22 18.03
CA GLU A 203 16.07 -7.50 17.81
C GLU A 203 17.04 -8.60 17.37
N ARG A 204 17.95 -8.31 16.43
CA ARG A 204 18.98 -9.25 15.96
C ARG A 204 19.80 -9.82 17.11
N GLU A 205 20.20 -8.99 18.08
CA GLU A 205 20.93 -9.42 19.28
C GLU A 205 20.18 -10.46 20.12
N ARG A 206 18.85 -10.46 20.05
CA ARG A 206 17.96 -11.42 20.74
C ARG A 206 17.54 -12.58 19.83
N GLY A 207 17.96 -12.56 18.56
CA GLY A 207 17.46 -13.41 17.48
C GLY A 207 16.21 -12.80 16.84
N PHE A 208 16.23 -12.67 15.50
CA PHE A 208 15.06 -12.20 14.75
C PHE A 208 13.85 -13.08 15.04
N GLN A 209 12.72 -12.43 15.31
CA GLN A 209 11.43 -13.12 15.44
C GLN A 209 10.79 -13.36 14.07
N SER A 210 11.23 -12.63 13.05
CA SER A 210 10.70 -12.68 11.69
C SER A 210 11.81 -12.61 10.63
N ASP A 211 11.75 -13.50 9.63
CA ASP A 211 12.63 -13.42 8.46
C ASP A 211 12.45 -12.11 7.69
N LYS A 212 11.25 -11.53 7.76
CA LYS A 212 10.94 -10.21 7.18
C LYS A 212 11.86 -9.12 7.74
N HIS A 213 12.10 -9.13 9.05
CA HIS A 213 12.95 -8.16 9.73
C HIS A 213 14.42 -8.33 9.37
N PHE A 214 14.87 -9.57 9.16
CA PHE A 214 16.19 -9.85 8.61
C PHE A 214 16.36 -9.24 7.21
N PHE A 215 15.42 -9.50 6.29
CA PHE A 215 15.49 -8.97 4.92
C PHE A 215 15.35 -7.45 4.90
N LEU A 216 14.48 -6.89 5.74
CA LEU A 216 14.33 -5.45 5.92
C LEU A 216 15.63 -4.80 6.40
N LEU A 217 16.28 -5.36 7.43
CA LEU A 217 17.55 -4.82 7.92
C LEU A 217 18.65 -4.86 6.85
N THR A 218 18.73 -5.97 6.11
CA THR A 218 19.67 -6.12 5.00
C THR A 218 19.44 -5.04 3.93
N TYR A 219 18.18 -4.82 3.55
CA TYR A 219 17.79 -3.78 2.61
C TYR A 219 18.10 -2.36 3.13
N LEU A 220 17.76 -2.06 4.39
CA LEU A 220 18.00 -0.75 5.00
C LEU A 220 19.50 -0.44 5.12
N TYR A 221 20.35 -1.45 5.35
CA TYR A 221 21.79 -1.27 5.32
C TYR A 221 22.28 -0.84 3.94
N CYS A 222 21.85 -1.50 2.87
CA CYS A 222 22.16 -1.08 1.50
C CYS A 222 21.64 0.34 1.22
N LEU A 223 20.38 0.63 1.60
CA LEU A 223 19.76 1.93 1.41
C LEU A 223 20.54 3.08 2.09
N LYS A 224 21.14 2.81 3.26
CA LYS A 224 21.99 3.76 4.01
C LYS A 224 23.47 3.72 3.59
N GLY A 225 23.83 2.94 2.57
CA GLY A 225 25.21 2.81 2.07
C GLY A 225 26.13 1.94 2.91
N SER A 226 25.61 1.24 3.92
CA SER A 226 26.36 0.28 4.76
C SER A 226 26.37 -1.13 4.15
N VAL A 227 26.78 -1.24 2.88
CA VAL A 227 26.70 -2.48 2.10
C VAL A 227 27.47 -3.63 2.74
N GLU A 228 28.64 -3.36 3.31
CA GLU A 228 29.47 -4.35 4.01
C GLU A 228 28.74 -5.00 5.20
N LYS A 229 27.92 -4.22 5.92
CA LYS A 229 27.07 -4.75 7.01
C LYS A 229 25.95 -5.63 6.45
N ALA A 230 25.36 -5.24 5.33
CA ALA A 230 24.34 -6.04 4.65
C ALA A 230 24.92 -7.39 4.21
N GLU A 231 26.11 -7.39 3.59
CA GLU A 231 26.78 -8.61 3.13
C GLU A 231 27.15 -9.54 4.28
N ALA A 232 27.71 -8.98 5.37
CA ALA A 232 28.03 -9.75 6.58
C ALA A 232 26.76 -10.35 7.21
N LEU A 233 25.66 -9.60 7.25
CA LEU A 233 24.36 -10.08 7.74
C LEU A 233 23.82 -11.20 6.85
N ALA A 234 23.87 -11.04 5.53
CA ALA A 234 23.41 -12.03 4.56
C ALA A 234 24.19 -13.34 4.65
N ALA A 235 25.53 -13.26 4.77
CA ALA A 235 26.41 -14.42 4.91
C ALA A 235 26.19 -15.20 6.22
N ALA A 236 25.74 -14.53 7.29
CA ALA A 236 25.49 -15.16 8.58
C ALA A 236 24.20 -15.99 8.63
N LYS A 237 23.26 -15.79 7.69
CA LYS A 237 21.99 -16.53 7.66
C LYS A 237 22.11 -17.75 6.74
N ALA A 238 21.82 -18.93 7.28
CA ALA A 238 21.64 -20.13 6.48
C ALA A 238 20.28 -20.06 5.75
N LEU A 239 20.29 -19.52 4.53
CA LEU A 239 19.10 -19.53 3.67
C LEU A 239 18.90 -20.93 3.06
N PRO A 240 17.63 -21.37 2.85
CA PRO A 240 17.35 -22.60 2.14
C PRO A 240 18.02 -22.61 0.76
N ARG A 241 18.52 -23.77 0.32
CA ARG A 241 19.14 -23.94 -1.01
C ARG A 241 18.14 -23.87 -2.17
N GLU A 242 16.84 -23.95 -1.89
CA GLU A 242 15.81 -23.85 -2.92
C GLU A 242 15.72 -22.42 -3.44
N ARG A 243 15.52 -22.28 -4.75
CA ARG A 243 15.34 -20.97 -5.38
C ARG A 243 14.07 -20.31 -4.86
N ASP A 244 14.24 -19.28 -4.05
CA ASP A 244 13.17 -18.39 -3.66
C ASP A 244 13.19 -17.16 -4.59
N SER A 245 12.15 -17.02 -5.40
CA SER A 245 11.99 -15.90 -6.34
C SER A 245 12.04 -14.51 -5.67
N PHE A 246 11.64 -14.42 -4.39
CA PHE A 246 11.76 -13.19 -3.60
C PHE A 246 13.22 -12.87 -3.31
N VAL A 247 13.98 -13.88 -2.86
CA VAL A 247 15.40 -13.75 -2.51
C VAL A 247 16.24 -13.44 -3.75
N ASP A 248 15.98 -14.13 -4.86
CA ASP A 248 16.64 -13.87 -6.14
C ASP A 248 16.41 -12.43 -6.61
N TRP A 249 15.17 -11.94 -6.51
CA TRP A 249 14.84 -10.54 -6.82
C TRP A 249 15.57 -9.56 -5.91
N LEU A 250 15.58 -9.81 -4.59
CA LEU A 250 16.20 -8.94 -3.61
C LEU A 250 17.70 -8.81 -3.88
N TRP A 251 18.39 -9.94 -4.03
CA TRP A 251 19.82 -9.97 -4.33
C TRP A 251 20.15 -9.29 -5.65
N GLY A 252 19.38 -9.55 -6.70
CA GLY A 252 19.55 -8.88 -7.99
C GLY A 252 19.38 -7.37 -7.88
N LYS A 253 18.37 -6.90 -7.14
CA LYS A 253 18.17 -5.46 -6.89
C LYS A 253 19.31 -4.87 -6.09
N LEU A 254 19.69 -5.48 -4.98
CA LEU A 254 20.74 -4.95 -4.12
C LEU A 254 22.09 -4.87 -4.85
N GLN A 255 22.40 -5.88 -5.65
CA GLN A 255 23.60 -5.90 -6.48
C GLN A 255 23.58 -4.79 -7.53
N ALA A 256 22.46 -4.62 -8.25
CA ALA A 256 22.35 -3.64 -9.32
C ALA A 256 22.37 -2.19 -8.82
N GLU A 257 21.72 -1.90 -7.70
CA GLU A 257 21.55 -0.52 -7.19
C GLU A 257 22.63 -0.10 -6.20
N TYR A 258 23.17 -1.03 -5.39
CA TYR A 258 24.07 -0.72 -4.28
C TYR A 258 25.42 -1.44 -4.35
N GLY A 259 25.65 -2.31 -5.35
CA GLY A 259 26.90 -3.05 -5.48
C GLY A 259 27.07 -4.21 -4.48
N PHE A 260 25.98 -4.63 -3.83
CA PHE A 260 25.93 -5.74 -2.88
C PHE A 260 26.34 -7.07 -3.54
N ARG A 261 27.11 -7.89 -2.81
CA ARG A 261 27.54 -9.23 -3.23
C ARG A 261 26.73 -10.29 -2.48
N PRO A 262 25.86 -11.02 -3.19
CA PRO A 262 25.06 -12.08 -2.57
C PRO A 262 25.93 -13.18 -1.96
N PRO A 263 25.49 -13.81 -0.85
CA PRO A 263 26.13 -15.00 -0.32
C PRO A 263 26.11 -16.12 -1.39
N GLY A 264 27.21 -16.87 -1.48
CA GLY A 264 27.41 -17.94 -2.47
C GLY A 264 26.74 -19.27 -2.12
#